data_AF-X1NAR6-F1
#
_entry.id   AF-X1NAR6-F1
#
_cell.length_a   1.000
_cell.length_b   1.000
_cell.length_c   1.000
_cell.angle_alpha   90.00
_cell.angle_beta   90.00
_cell.angle_gamma   90.00
#
_symmetry.space_group_name_H-M   'P 1'
#
loop_
_entity.id
_entity.type
_entity.pdbx_description
1 polymer ?
#
loop_
_entity_poly.entity_id
_entity_poly.type
_entity_poly.pdbx_seq_one_letter_code
_entity_poly.pdbx_strand_id
1 'polypeptide(L)'
;GAFGFEVRPAYLFDDLAEFALRLPIDYKVPDKQVTKRILREAFRPELERLGLDWVLTRLKEGMPAAISNIAPLIADRMNASVSDSDFLRHPLKRYLQSKTDMYLFDMFAETFLPEIDYAIQDCIPQ
;
A
#
# COMPACT_ATOMS: atom_id res chain seq x y z
N GLY A 1 7.73 -16.27 4.57
CA GLY A 1 6.96 -15.12 5.09
C GLY A 1 7.35 -14.85 6.53
N ALA A 2 7.30 -13.59 6.98
CA ALA A 2 7.84 -13.14 8.27
C ALA A 2 7.25 -13.83 9.52
N PHE A 3 6.05 -14.41 9.43
CA PHE A 3 5.33 -15.01 10.56
C PHE A 3 4.89 -16.46 10.35
N GLY A 4 5.40 -17.15 9.32
CA GLY A 4 5.03 -18.55 9.04
C GLY A 4 3.57 -18.78 8.57
N PHE A 5 2.76 -17.72 8.44
CA PHE A 5 1.42 -17.81 7.86
C PHE A 5 1.46 -17.76 6.32
N GLU A 6 0.59 -18.54 5.70
CA GLU A 6 0.31 -18.46 4.26
C GLU A 6 -0.85 -17.49 4.01
N VAL A 7 -0.62 -16.48 3.18
CA VAL A 7 -1.66 -15.52 2.77
C VAL A 7 -2.25 -15.98 1.44
N ARG A 8 -3.57 -16.24 1.43
CA ARG A 8 -4.32 -16.65 0.24
C ARG A 8 -5.34 -15.57 -0.17
N PRO A 9 -4.97 -14.60 -1.02
CA PRO A 9 -5.87 -13.54 -1.42
C PRO A 9 -6.90 -14.07 -2.44
N ALA A 10 -8.09 -14.47 -1.96
CA ALA A 10 -9.12 -15.10 -2.78
C ALA A 10 -9.54 -14.27 -4.02
N TYR A 11 -9.50 -12.94 -3.93
CA TYR A 11 -9.82 -12.04 -5.05
C TYR A 11 -8.78 -12.04 -6.19
N LEU A 12 -7.63 -12.72 -6.01
CA LEU A 12 -6.55 -12.81 -7.00
C LEU A 12 -6.44 -14.19 -7.65
N PHE A 13 -7.43 -15.08 -7.44
CA PHE A 13 -7.51 -16.30 -8.25
C PHE A 13 -7.79 -15.95 -9.71
N ASP A 14 -7.06 -16.59 -10.63
CA ASP A 14 -7.00 -16.21 -12.04
C ASP A 14 -8.39 -16.19 -12.71
N ASP A 15 -9.23 -17.17 -12.41
CA ASP A 15 -10.59 -17.30 -12.93
C ASP A 15 -11.48 -16.14 -12.47
N LEU A 16 -11.43 -15.80 -11.18
CA LEU A 16 -12.18 -14.70 -10.60
C LEU A 16 -11.66 -13.35 -11.10
N ALA A 17 -10.34 -13.18 -11.20
CA ALA A 17 -9.72 -11.97 -11.70
C ALA A 17 -10.06 -11.75 -13.18
N GLU A 18 -9.97 -12.78 -14.01
CA GLU A 18 -10.33 -12.73 -15.42
C GLU A 18 -11.81 -12.43 -15.61
N PHE A 19 -12.69 -13.12 -14.87
CA PHE A 19 -14.12 -12.83 -14.86
C PHE A 19 -14.38 -11.37 -14.48
N ALA A 20 -13.77 -10.91 -13.38
CA ALA A 20 -13.91 -9.54 -12.92
C ALA A 20 -13.43 -8.56 -13.98
N LEU A 21 -12.33 -8.80 -14.68
CA LEU A 21 -11.82 -7.92 -15.75
C LEU A 21 -12.79 -7.82 -16.94
N ARG A 22 -13.43 -8.93 -17.32
CA ARG A 22 -14.40 -8.99 -18.44
C ARG A 22 -15.72 -8.28 -18.16
N LEU A 23 -16.09 -8.06 -16.90
CA LEU A 23 -17.33 -7.36 -16.56
C LEU A 23 -17.33 -5.89 -17.04
N PRO A 24 -18.43 -5.41 -17.65
CA PRO A 24 -18.59 -3.99 -17.99
C PRO A 24 -18.42 -3.09 -16.76
N ILE A 25 -17.92 -1.87 -16.98
CA ILE A 25 -17.59 -0.95 -15.90
C ILE A 25 -18.83 -0.56 -15.06
N ASP A 26 -20.02 -0.50 -15.67
CA ASP A 26 -21.28 -0.14 -15.00
C ASP A 26 -21.71 -1.12 -13.88
N TYR A 27 -21.22 -2.37 -13.96
CA TYR A 27 -21.42 -3.38 -12.92
C TYR A 27 -20.41 -3.23 -11.77
N LYS A 28 -19.30 -2.52 -11.99
CA LYS A 28 -18.25 -2.30 -10.99
C LYS A 28 -18.41 -0.94 -10.30
N VAL A 29 -18.54 0.10 -11.10
CA VAL A 29 -18.51 1.52 -10.71
C VAL A 29 -19.48 2.29 -11.64
N PRO A 30 -20.80 2.24 -11.39
CA PRO A 30 -21.77 3.00 -12.19
C PRO A 30 -21.56 4.52 -12.08
N ASP A 31 -21.02 4.99 -10.95
CA ASP A 31 -20.63 6.37 -10.73
C ASP A 31 -19.52 6.44 -9.66
N LYS A 32 -18.91 7.62 -9.45
CA LYS A 32 -17.78 7.78 -8.51
C LYS A 32 -18.14 7.55 -7.04
N GLN A 33 -19.42 7.61 -6.67
CA GLN A 33 -19.91 7.43 -5.30
C GLN A 33 -20.24 5.96 -5.01
N VAL A 34 -20.65 5.20 -6.03
CA VAL A 34 -21.00 3.79 -5.91
C VAL A 34 -19.88 2.90 -6.46
N THR A 35 -19.15 2.25 -5.55
CA THR A 35 -18.07 1.32 -5.91
C THR A 35 -18.43 -0.11 -5.54
N LYS A 36 -17.86 -1.08 -6.28
CA LYS A 36 -18.03 -2.52 -6.05
C LYS A 36 -19.49 -2.97 -6.11
N ARG A 37 -20.30 -2.38 -7.01
CA ARG A 37 -21.75 -2.61 -7.08
C ARG A 37 -22.09 -4.11 -7.16
N ILE A 38 -21.54 -4.82 -8.14
CA ILE A 38 -21.83 -6.26 -8.32
C ILE A 38 -21.50 -7.09 -7.07
N LEU A 39 -20.41 -6.77 -6.36
CA LEU A 39 -20.05 -7.47 -5.11
C LEU A 39 -21.07 -7.15 -4.01
N ARG A 40 -21.47 -5.88 -3.86
CA ARG A 40 -22.48 -5.48 -2.87
C ARG A 40 -23.81 -6.20 -3.13
N GLU A 41 -24.27 -6.24 -4.38
CA GLU A 41 -25.50 -6.92 -4.75
C GLU A 41 -25.41 -8.44 -4.57
N ALA A 42 -24.30 -9.08 -4.94
CA ALA A 42 -24.12 -10.52 -4.81
C ALA A 42 -24.20 -11.00 -3.35
N PHE A 43 -23.68 -10.22 -2.40
CA PHE A 43 -23.68 -10.57 -0.97
C PHE A 43 -24.84 -9.95 -0.18
N ARG A 44 -25.66 -9.09 -0.80
CA ARG A 44 -26.79 -8.42 -0.13
C ARG A 44 -27.71 -9.39 0.61
N PRO A 45 -28.22 -10.48 0.00
CA PRO A 45 -29.15 -11.38 0.69
C PRO A 45 -28.54 -12.01 1.94
N GLU A 46 -27.25 -12.33 1.91
CA GLU A 46 -26.55 -12.94 3.05
C GLU A 46 -26.28 -11.92 4.15
N LEU A 47 -25.84 -10.71 3.79
CA LEU A 47 -25.60 -9.64 4.76
C LEU A 47 -26.89 -9.20 5.45
N GLU A 48 -28.00 -9.07 4.72
CA GLU A 48 -29.32 -8.78 5.29
C GLU A 48 -29.77 -9.88 6.25
N ARG A 49 -29.62 -11.16 5.87
CA ARG A 49 -29.95 -12.31 6.73
C ARG A 49 -29.13 -12.31 8.03
N LEU A 50 -27.90 -11.81 8.01
CA LEU A 50 -27.01 -11.73 9.17
C LEU A 50 -27.17 -10.44 9.98
N GLY A 51 -28.02 -9.49 9.56
CA GLY A 51 -28.13 -8.17 10.20
C GLY A 51 -26.90 -7.28 10.00
N LEU A 52 -26.17 -7.48 8.90
CA LEU A 52 -24.93 -6.78 8.52
C LEU A 52 -25.13 -5.90 7.27
N ASP A 53 -26.36 -5.52 6.97
CA ASP A 53 -26.72 -4.70 5.81
C ASP A 53 -26.03 -3.33 5.79
N TRP A 54 -25.69 -2.77 6.95
CA TRP A 54 -24.89 -1.54 7.08
C TRP A 54 -23.53 -1.61 6.37
N VAL A 55 -22.95 -2.80 6.21
CA VAL A 55 -21.67 -3.01 5.49
C VAL A 55 -21.82 -2.66 4.00
N LEU A 56 -23.03 -2.83 3.44
CA LEU A 56 -23.32 -2.56 2.03
C LEU A 56 -23.17 -1.09 1.65
N THR A 57 -23.26 -0.16 2.61
CA THR A 57 -23.13 1.28 2.37
C THR A 57 -21.85 1.86 2.97
N ARG A 58 -21.09 1.08 3.75
CA ARG A 58 -19.84 1.51 4.36
C ARG A 58 -18.86 2.06 3.33
N LEU A 59 -18.28 3.22 3.64
CA LEU A 59 -17.22 3.81 2.84
C LEU A 59 -15.96 2.96 2.92
N LYS A 60 -15.23 2.90 1.81
CA LYS A 60 -13.93 2.23 1.76
C LYS A 60 -12.90 3.12 2.45
N GLU A 61 -12.69 2.88 3.73
CA GLU A 61 -11.54 3.42 4.44
C GLU A 61 -10.31 2.57 4.09
N GLY A 62 -9.30 3.23 3.51
CA GLY A 62 -8.02 2.58 3.20
C GLY A 62 -7.22 2.26 4.46
N MET A 63 -6.18 1.44 4.30
CA MET A 63 -5.21 1.16 5.37
C MET A 63 -4.72 2.43 6.09
N PRO A 64 -4.42 3.56 5.41
CA PRO A 64 -4.00 4.79 6.09
C PRO A 64 -5.00 5.31 7.14
N ALA A 65 -6.31 5.17 6.89
CA ALA A 65 -7.34 5.56 7.85
C ALA A 65 -7.33 4.62 9.08
N ALA A 66 -7.14 3.32 8.84
CA ALA A 66 -7.10 2.29 9.89
C ALA A 66 -5.89 2.44 10.83
N ILE A 67 -4.79 3.03 10.36
CA ILE A 67 -3.58 3.27 11.15
C ILE A 67 -3.33 4.75 11.46
N SER A 68 -4.35 5.60 11.30
CA SER A 68 -4.22 7.06 11.37
C SER A 68 -3.63 7.58 12.69
N ASN A 69 -3.84 6.86 13.80
CA ASN A 69 -3.30 7.22 15.10
C ASN A 69 -1.80 6.92 15.27
N ILE A 70 -1.24 5.99 14.48
CA ILE A 70 0.15 5.55 14.63
C ILE A 70 1.03 6.00 13.47
N ALA A 71 0.47 6.18 12.28
CA ALA A 71 1.21 6.58 11.10
C ALA A 71 2.01 7.90 11.29
N PRO A 72 1.46 8.97 11.89
CA PRO A 72 2.22 10.20 12.14
C PRO A 72 3.40 9.97 13.09
N LEU A 73 3.20 9.21 14.17
CA LEU A 73 4.25 8.92 15.15
C LEU A 73 5.41 8.15 14.53
N ILE A 74 5.11 7.21 13.62
CA ILE A 74 6.12 6.46 12.89
C ILE A 74 6.87 7.39 11.92
N ALA A 75 6.15 8.23 11.17
CA ALA A 75 6.75 9.19 10.26
C ALA A 75 7.66 10.20 10.98
N ASP A 76 7.24 10.73 12.12
CA ASP A 76 8.02 11.66 12.93
C ASP A 76 9.32 11.03 13.42
N ARG A 77 9.27 9.77 13.86
CA ARG A 77 10.46 9.02 14.27
C ARG A 77 11.42 8.81 13.11
N MET A 78 10.92 8.38 11.94
CA MET A 78 11.76 8.23 10.75
C MET A 78 12.41 9.56 10.32
N ASN A 79 11.63 10.65 10.32
CA ASN A 79 12.14 11.99 10.00
C ASN A 79 13.20 12.46 10.99
N ALA A 80 13.05 12.17 12.28
CA ALA A 80 14.02 12.55 13.32
C ALA A 80 15.32 11.72 13.24
N SER A 81 15.26 10.51 12.70
CA SER A 81 16.42 9.63 12.50
C SER A 81 17.32 10.04 11.33
N VAL A 82 16.87 10.95 10.46
CA VAL A 82 17.64 11.41 9.28
C VAL A 82 17.89 12.91 9.39
N SER A 83 19.16 13.31 9.38
CA SER A 83 19.51 14.74 9.40
C SER A 83 19.17 15.41 8.06
N ASP A 84 18.90 16.72 8.06
CA ASP A 84 18.70 17.47 6.81
C ASP A 84 19.95 17.42 5.92
N SER A 85 21.14 17.43 6.53
CA SER A 85 22.41 17.39 5.80
C SER A 85 22.59 16.07 5.08
N ASP A 86 22.34 14.96 5.76
CA ASP A 86 22.46 13.61 5.18
C ASP A 86 21.43 13.41 4.08
N PHE A 87 20.19 13.85 4.31
CA PHE A 87 19.15 13.82 3.30
C PHE A 87 19.56 14.57 2.03
N LEU A 88 20.01 15.83 2.16
CA LEU A 88 20.39 16.66 1.03
C LEU A 88 21.61 16.13 0.27
N ARG A 89 22.53 15.45 0.96
CA ARG A 89 23.76 14.90 0.37
C ARG A 89 23.60 13.47 -0.12
N HIS A 90 22.45 12.85 0.13
CA HIS A 90 22.23 11.46 -0.24
C HIS A 90 22.40 11.26 -1.75
N PRO A 91 23.18 10.27 -2.21
CA PRO A 91 23.42 10.01 -3.64
C PRO A 91 22.15 9.87 -4.49
N LEU A 92 21.09 9.33 -3.89
CA LEU A 92 19.79 9.13 -4.54
C LEU A 92 18.77 10.24 -4.20
N LYS A 93 19.19 11.39 -3.67
CA LYS A 93 18.30 12.50 -3.27
C LYS A 93 17.30 12.91 -4.36
N ARG A 94 17.65 12.78 -5.64
CA ARG A 94 16.75 13.08 -6.78
C ARG A 94 15.53 12.14 -6.88
N TYR A 95 15.62 10.94 -6.31
CA TYR A 95 14.56 9.94 -6.29
C TYR A 95 13.84 9.87 -4.94
N LEU A 96 14.53 10.24 -3.85
CA LEU A 96 13.97 10.24 -2.50
C LEU A 96 13.22 11.55 -2.23
N GLN A 97 11.90 11.49 -2.13
CA GLN A 97 11.05 12.67 -2.00
C GLN A 97 10.96 13.18 -0.56
N SER A 98 11.24 12.31 0.43
CA SER A 98 11.19 12.63 1.85
C SER A 98 12.30 11.91 2.63
N LYS A 99 12.57 12.38 3.85
CA LYS A 99 13.46 11.69 4.80
C LYS A 99 12.94 10.31 5.19
N THR A 100 11.63 10.13 5.23
CA THR A 100 11.01 8.81 5.38
C THR A 100 11.40 7.86 4.26
N ASP A 101 11.41 8.32 3.01
CA ASP A 101 11.85 7.49 1.87
C ASP A 101 13.32 7.10 2.02
N MET A 102 14.16 8.06 2.42
CA MET A 102 15.58 7.80 2.69
C MET A 102 15.75 6.77 3.80
N TYR A 103 15.12 6.96 4.95
CA TYR A 103 15.21 6.03 6.07
C TYR A 103 14.83 4.59 5.67
N LEU A 104 13.73 4.43 4.92
CA LEU A 104 13.30 3.11 4.45
C LEU A 104 14.24 2.51 3.42
N PHE A 105 14.79 3.34 2.52
CA PHE A 105 15.78 2.91 1.54
C PHE A 105 17.08 2.48 2.23
N ASP A 106 17.58 3.25 3.18
CA ASP A 106 18.81 2.97 3.91
C ASP A 106 18.66 1.67 4.71
N MET A 107 17.55 1.49 5.45
CA MET A 107 17.29 0.21 6.11
C MET A 107 17.25 -0.96 5.13
N PHE A 108 16.65 -0.78 3.95
CA PHE A 108 16.64 -1.81 2.92
C PHE A 108 18.06 -2.11 2.42
N ALA A 109 18.85 -1.08 2.11
CA ALA A 109 20.20 -1.21 1.61
C ALA A 109 21.11 -1.89 2.65
N GLU A 110 21.05 -1.48 3.91
CA GLU A 110 21.79 -2.12 5.01
C GLU A 110 21.42 -3.60 5.17
N THR A 111 20.15 -3.94 5.01
CA THR A 111 19.67 -5.31 5.21
C THR A 111 20.01 -6.24 4.04
N PHE A 112 19.89 -5.74 2.80
CA PHE A 112 19.90 -6.59 1.60
C PHE A 112 21.07 -6.31 0.66
N LEU A 113 21.76 -5.19 0.82
CA LEU A 113 22.82 -4.72 -0.05
C LEU A 113 24.02 -4.19 0.77
N PRO A 114 24.64 -5.01 1.66
CA PRO A 114 25.70 -4.54 2.55
C PRO A 114 26.97 -4.03 1.83
N GLU A 115 27.11 -4.27 0.52
CA GLU A 115 28.24 -3.85 -0.32
C GLU A 115 27.92 -2.60 -1.18
N ILE A 116 26.78 -1.93 -0.96
CA ILE A 116 26.28 -0.86 -1.86
C ILE A 116 27.19 0.38 -1.96
N ASP A 117 28.08 0.58 -1.00
CA ASP A 117 29.00 1.72 -0.96
C ASP A 117 29.86 1.84 -2.24
N TYR A 118 30.15 0.71 -2.91
CA TYR A 118 30.88 0.70 -4.18
C TYR A 118 29.98 0.97 -5.40
N ALA A 119 28.72 0.52 -5.39
CA ALA A 119 27.84 0.56 -6.56
C ALA A 119 27.17 1.94 -6.78
N ILE A 120 26.95 2.70 -5.71
CA ILE A 120 26.31 4.01 -5.81
C ILE A 120 27.29 5.06 -6.39
N GLN A 121 28.60 4.93 -6.15
CA GLN A 121 29.60 5.83 -6.73
C GLN A 121 29.66 5.76 -8.26
N ASP A 122 29.43 4.59 -8.85
CA ASP A 122 29.47 4.37 -10.30
C ASP A 122 28.17 4.76 -11.04
N CYS A 123 27.06 4.94 -10.31
CA CYS A 123 25.74 5.27 -10.89
C CYS A 123 25.39 6.76 -10.85
N ILE A 124 26.25 7.60 -10.28
CA ILE A 124 26.10 9.07 -10.28
C ILE A 124 26.92 9.59 -11.48
N PRO A 125 26.28 10.05 -12.57
CA PRO A 125 27.03 10.76 -13.61
C PRO A 125 27.66 12.00 -12.98
N GLN A 126 28.98 12.16 -13.15
CA GLN A 126 29.75 13.34 -12.70
C GLN A 126 29.22 14.63 -13.33
#